data_AF-A0A941IU54-F1
#
_entry.id   AF-A0A941IU54-F1
#
_cell.length_a   1.000
_cell.length_b   1.000
_cell.length_c   1.000
_cell.angle_alpha   90.00
_cell.angle_beta   90.00
_cell.angle_gamma   90.00
#
_symmetry.space_group_name_H-M   'P 1'
#
loop_
_entity.id
_entity.type
_entity.pdbx_description
1 polymer ?
#
loop_
_entity_poly.entity_id
_entity_poly.type
_entity_poly.pdbx_seq_one_letter_code
_entity_poly.pdbx_strand_id
1 'polypeptide(L)' 'MTAVDSLPFAAALKENLASASPDLLRAMVALFAQQLMGAEADALCGAEYGQVSAGRVNSRNCKLQGC' A
#
# COMPACT_ATOMS: atom_id res chain seq x y z
N MET A 1 16.87 -13.99 -4.80
CA MET A 1 16.08 -14.97 -4.03
C MET A 1 14.80 -15.20 -4.81
N THR A 2 14.63 -16.43 -5.30
CA THR A 2 13.62 -16.80 -6.30
C THR A 2 12.24 -16.91 -5.65
N ALA A 3 11.23 -16.30 -6.27
CA ALA A 3 9.83 -16.44 -5.87
C ALA A 3 9.43 -17.91 -6.00
N VAL A 4 9.48 -18.64 -4.89
CA VAL A 4 9.05 -20.03 -4.81
C VAL A 4 7.53 -20.04 -4.94
N ASP A 5 7.09 -20.29 -6.17
CA ASP A 5 5.75 -20.72 -6.55
C ASP A 5 4.59 -19.83 -6.03
N SER A 6 4.58 -18.57 -6.45
CA SER A 6 3.45 -17.66 -6.26
C SER A 6 2.18 -18.10 -7.00
N LEU A 7 2.29 -18.91 -8.06
CA LEU A 7 1.17 -19.45 -8.85
C LEU A 7 0.27 -20.43 -8.06
N PRO A 8 0.78 -21.49 -7.42
CA PRO A 8 -0.05 -22.38 -6.59
C PRO A 8 -0.56 -21.70 -5.32
N PHE A 9 0.18 -20.76 -4.72
CA PHE A 9 -0.33 -19.95 -3.62
C PHE A 9 -1.53 -19.10 -4.07
N ALA A 10 -1.43 -18.41 -5.21
CA ALA A 10 -2.53 -17.61 -5.74
C ALA A 10 -3.78 -18.46 -6.05
N ALA A 11 -3.60 -19.69 -6.54
CA ALA A 11 -4.70 -20.62 -6.79
C ALA A 11 -5.38 -21.09 -5.48
N ALA A 12 -4.60 -21.57 -4.50
CA ALA A 12 -5.12 -22.02 -3.20
C ALA A 12 -5.78 -20.89 -2.42
N LEU A 13 -5.21 -19.69 -2.50
CA LEU A 13 -5.77 -18.48 -1.92
C LEU A 13 -7.12 -18.17 -2.59
N LYS A 14 -7.18 -18.12 -3.93
CA LYS A 14 -8.41 -17.84 -4.69
C LYS A 14 -9.57 -18.77 -4.33
N GLU A 15 -9.30 -20.04 -4.08
CA GLU A 15 -10.30 -21.04 -3.68
C GLU A 15 -10.81 -20.82 -2.24
N ASN A 16 -9.91 -20.56 -1.29
CA ASN A 16 -10.26 -20.18 0.08
C ASN A 16 -11.07 -18.88 0.12
N LEU A 17 -10.76 -17.92 -0.74
CA LEU A 17 -11.38 -16.61 -0.76
C LEU A 17 -12.72 -16.57 -1.51
N ALA A 18 -12.87 -17.40 -2.56
CA ALA A 18 -14.17 -17.66 -3.18
C ALA A 18 -15.16 -18.24 -2.16
N SER A 19 -14.64 -18.92 -1.14
CA SER A 19 -15.40 -19.48 -0.03
C SER A 19 -15.66 -18.46 1.10
N ALA A 20 -14.78 -17.46 1.29
CA ALA A 20 -14.72 -16.64 2.52
C ALA A 20 -14.92 -15.12 2.35
N SER A 21 -15.63 -14.67 1.32
CA SER A 21 -16.04 -13.29 1.03
C SER A 21 -15.11 -12.49 0.09
N PRO A 22 -15.58 -12.17 -1.13
CA PRO A 22 -14.80 -11.42 -2.13
C PRO A 22 -14.57 -9.94 -1.74
N ASP A 23 -15.38 -9.36 -0.86
CA ASP A 23 -15.23 -7.96 -0.44
C ASP A 23 -14.06 -7.76 0.53
N LEU A 24 -13.79 -8.74 1.40
CA LEU A 24 -12.64 -8.69 2.30
C LEU A 24 -11.33 -8.64 1.51
N LEU A 25 -11.24 -9.42 0.42
CA LEU A 25 -10.09 -9.35 -0.47
C LEU A 25 -9.90 -7.99 -1.10
N ARG A 26 -10.99 -7.40 -1.61
CA ARG A 26 -10.93 -6.12 -2.27
C ARG A 26 -10.42 -5.05 -1.30
N ALA A 27 -10.87 -5.13 -0.04
CA ALA A 27 -10.37 -4.29 1.04
C ALA A 27 -8.89 -4.55 1.36
N MET A 28 -8.46 -5.81 1.48
CA MET A 28 -7.07 -6.15 1.77
C MET A 28 -6.13 -5.70 0.64
N VAL A 29 -6.47 -5.97 -0.62
CA VAL A 29 -5.67 -5.54 -1.78
C VAL A 29 -5.62 -4.01 -1.87
N ALA A 30 -6.74 -3.32 -1.65
CA ALA A 30 -6.77 -1.87 -1.60
C ALA A 30 -5.86 -1.32 -0.49
N LEU A 31 -5.89 -1.94 0.70
CA LEU A 31 -5.05 -1.57 1.82
C LEU A 31 -3.56 -1.76 1.50
N PHE A 32 -3.18 -2.93 0.95
CA PHE A 32 -1.80 -3.18 0.55
C PHE A 32 -1.31 -2.19 -0.51
N ALA A 33 -2.12 -1.92 -1.53
CA ALA A 33 -1.79 -0.93 -2.56
C ALA A 33 -1.60 0.48 -1.96
N GLN A 34 -2.48 0.88 -1.03
CA GLN A 34 -2.37 2.15 -0.33
C GLN A 34 -1.09 2.27 0.50
N GLN A 35 -0.68 1.20 1.20
CA GLN A 35 0.55 1.20 1.99
C GLN A 35 1.80 1.34 1.12
N LEU A 36 1.87 0.60 0.00
CA LEU A 36 3.00 0.71 -0.94
C LEU A 36 3.11 2.12 -1.54
N MET A 37 1.99 2.66 -2.05
CA MET A 37 1.95 4.02 -2.59
C MET A 37 2.20 5.10 -1.52
N GLY A 38 1.84 4.82 -0.27
CA GLY A 38 2.14 5.68 0.89
C GLY A 38 3.64 5.77 1.13
N ALA A 39 4.28 4.61 1.31
CA ALA A 39 5.70 4.49 1.58
C ALA A 39 6.58 5.06 0.44
N GLU A 40 6.23 4.80 -0.82
CA GLU A 40 6.93 5.39 -1.97
C GLU A 40 6.85 6.92 -1.96
N ALA A 41 5.68 7.48 -1.67
CA ALA A 41 5.51 8.92 -1.61
C ALA A 41 6.25 9.54 -0.42
N ASP A 42 6.36 8.85 0.71
CA ASP A 42 7.12 9.32 1.87
C ASP A 42 8.62 9.33 1.57
N ALA A 43 9.12 8.30 0.88
CA ALA A 43 10.50 8.24 0.40
C ALA A 43 10.81 9.36 -0.60
N LEU A 44 9.91 9.61 -1.55
CA LEU A 44 10.06 10.69 -2.53
C LEU A 44 9.95 12.09 -1.90
N CYS A 45 9.10 12.26 -0.89
CA CYS A 45 8.96 13.53 -0.18
C CYS A 45 10.11 13.76 0.81
N GLY A 46 10.87 12.73 1.21
CA GLY A 46 11.87 12.82 2.26
C GLY A 46 11.27 13.02 3.66
N ALA A 47 10.00 12.66 3.84
CA ALA A 47 9.24 12.83 5.07
C ALA A 47 7.97 11.96 5.03
N GLU A 48 7.58 11.40 6.17
CA GLU A 48 6.29 10.73 6.33
C GLU A 48 5.12 11.69 6.07
N TYR A 49 3.98 11.14 5.67
CA TYR A 49 2.73 11.87 5.55
C TYR A 49 2.39 12.67 6.81
N GLY A 50 2.19 13.98 6.67
CA GLY A 50 1.85 14.87 7.78
C GLY A 50 3.02 15.25 8.71
N GLN A 51 4.24 14.77 8.45
CA GLN A 51 5.42 15.16 9.21
C GLN A 51 6.19 16.31 8.55
N VAL A 52 6.63 17.25 9.38
CA VAL A 52 7.51 18.37 8.97
C VAL A 52 8.95 17.88 9.01
N SER A 53 9.63 17.93 7.87
CA SER A 53 11.04 17.57 7.72
C SER A 53 11.78 18.68 6.99
N ALA A 54 12.95 19.06 7.50
CA ALA A 54 13.80 20.08 6.88
C ALA A 54 14.36 19.65 5.52
N GLY A 55 14.37 18.35 5.22
CA GLY A 55 14.81 17.79 3.94
C GLY A 55 13.69 17.55 2.93
N ARG A 56 12.47 18.01 3.20
CA ARG A 56 11.33 17.79 2.30
C ARG A 56 11.49 18.61 1.01
N VAL A 57 11.59 17.94 -0.14
CA VAL A 57 11.72 18.57 -1.47
C VAL A 57 10.42 18.57 -2.28
N ASN A 58 9.37 17.89 -1.81
CA ASN A 58 8.07 17.77 -2.49
C ASN A 58 6.91 17.65 -1.46
N SER A 59 5.72 18.16 -1.79
CA SER A 59 4.50 18.11 -0.97
C SER A 59 3.35 17.41 -1.70
N ARG A 60 2.56 16.60 -0.98
CA ARG A 60 1.33 15.98 -1.54
C ARG A 60 0.21 17.04 -1.61
N ASN A 61 -0.78 16.86 -2.48
CA ASN A 61 -1.95 17.74 -2.59
C ASN A 61 -2.59 17.98 -1.21
N CYS A 62 -2.29 19.12 -0.61
CA CYS A 62 -2.64 19.42 0.78
C CYS A 62 -4.16 19.57 0.91
N LYS A 63 -4.79 18.73 1.74
CA LYS A 63 -6.22 18.84 2.07
C LYS A 63 -6.45 19.31 3.51
N LEU A 64 -5.40 19.43 4.32
CA LEU A 64 -5.45 19.83 5.73
C LEU A 64 -4.45 20.98 5.98
N GLN A 65 -4.84 21.92 6.83
CA GLN A 65 -4.02 23.06 7.24
C GLN A 65 -2.84 22.55 8.08
N GLY A 66 -1.61 22.67 7.58
CA GLY A 66 -0.39 22.27 8.32
C GLY A 66 0.61 21.40 7.57
N CYS A 67 0.40 21.18 6.26
CA CYS A 67 1.54 21.14 5.33
C CYS A 67 1.89 22.56 4.89
#